data_AF-A0A820BBM6-F1
#
_entry.id   AF-A0A820BBM6-F1
#
_cell.length_a   1.000
_cell.length_b   1.000
_cell.length_c   1.000
_cell.angle_alpha   90.00
_cell.angle_beta   90.00
_cell.angle_gamma   90.00
#
_symmetry.space_group_name_H-M   'P 1'
#
loop_
_entity.id
_entity.type
_entity.pdbx_description
1 polymer ?
#
loop_
_entity_poly.entity_id
_entity_poly.type
_entity_poly.pdbx_seq_one_letter_code
_entity_poly.pdbx_strand_id
1 'polypeptide(L)'
;MAEKSWITDSVVTRLFVVILFFSTPLHYHDDSSILTNILKKKQAIFQAQSAYITLLWKYLTHRYGSVGSIRIYLNLVHVYMKMQEVGYGMYMQLTTQKDLVPTHETLRKLVTLDINDMQ
;
A
#
# COMPACT_ATOMS: atom_id res chain seq x y z
N MET A 1 -9.37 25.37 -14.47
CA MET A 1 -8.91 24.03 -14.89
C MET A 1 -9.33 23.08 -13.80
N ALA A 2 -10.34 22.24 -14.04
CA ALA A 2 -10.82 21.29 -13.04
C ALA A 2 -9.69 20.32 -12.68
N GLU A 3 -9.34 20.25 -11.39
CA GLU A 3 -8.48 19.20 -10.86
C GLU A 3 -9.15 17.86 -11.16
N LYS A 4 -8.73 17.19 -12.24
CA LYS A 4 -9.03 15.77 -12.42
C LYS A 4 -8.36 15.05 -11.26
N SER A 5 -9.14 14.79 -10.22
CA SER A 5 -8.73 13.98 -9.08
C SER A 5 -8.08 12.72 -9.62
N TRP A 6 -6.79 12.53 -9.34
CA TRP A 6 -6.00 11.41 -9.83
C TRP A 6 -6.60 10.05 -9.45
N ILE A 7 -7.43 10.03 -8.40
CA ILE A 7 -8.26 8.88 -7.97
C ILE A 7 -9.24 8.44 -9.06
N THR A 8 -9.68 9.36 -9.94
CA THR A 8 -10.56 9.04 -11.07
C THR A 8 -9.83 8.32 -12.22
N ASP A 9 -8.50 8.32 -12.22
CA ASP A 9 -7.74 7.57 -13.22
C ASP A 9 -7.58 6.10 -12.81
N SER A 10 -8.39 5.25 -13.43
CA SER A 10 -8.44 3.82 -13.10
C SER A 10 -7.09 3.10 -13.26
N VAL A 11 -6.20 3.58 -14.15
CA VAL A 11 -4.87 2.97 -14.34
C VAL A 11 -3.96 3.35 -13.18
N VAL A 12 -3.96 4.62 -12.76
CA VAL A 12 -3.21 5.08 -11.58
C VAL A 12 -3.65 4.29 -10.35
N THR A 13 -4.96 4.21 -10.11
CA THR A 13 -5.52 3.50 -8.94
C THR A 13 -5.16 2.02 -8.95
N ARG A 14 -5.31 1.33 -10.08
CA ARG A 14 -4.96 -0.11 -10.18
C ARG A 14 -3.48 -0.37 -9.95
N LEU A 15 -2.60 0.42 -10.59
CA LEU A 15 -1.16 0.29 -10.39
C LEU A 15 -0.77 0.57 -8.94
N PHE A 16 -1.38 1.60 -8.34
CA PHE A 16 -1.11 1.93 -6.95
C PHE A 16 -1.56 0.83 -6.00
N VAL A 17 -2.74 0.23 -6.19
CA VAL A 17 -3.19 -0.93 -5.38
C VAL A 17 -2.24 -2.12 -5.51
N VAL A 18 -1.75 -2.44 -6.71
CA VAL A 18 -0.76 -3.51 -6.90
C VAL A 18 0.55 -3.20 -6.18
N ILE A 19 1.01 -1.95 -6.24
CA ILE A 19 2.20 -1.50 -5.49
C ILE A 19 1.95 -1.69 -4.00
N LEU A 20 0.82 -1.21 -3.47
CA LEU A 20 0.44 -1.34 -2.06
C LEU A 20 0.38 -2.80 -1.59
N PHE A 21 -0.11 -3.71 -2.42
CA PHE A 21 -0.18 -5.14 -2.11
C PHE A 21 1.21 -5.72 -1.80
N PHE A 22 2.23 -5.31 -2.56
CA PHE A 22 3.61 -5.71 -2.30
C PHE A 22 4.28 -4.88 -1.20
N SER A 23 3.71 -3.72 -0.84
CA SER A 23 4.22 -2.82 0.20
C SER A 23 3.73 -3.12 1.62
N THR A 24 3.20 -4.33 1.91
CA THR A 24 2.67 -4.73 3.24
C THR A 24 3.53 -4.23 4.43
N PRO A 25 2.92 -3.92 5.60
CA PRO A 25 3.59 -3.37 6.78
C PRO A 25 4.48 -4.42 7.53
N LEU A 26 5.14 -5.33 6.82
CA LEU A 26 5.78 -6.54 7.37
C LEU A 26 7.32 -6.52 7.31
N HIS A 27 7.92 -5.34 7.49
CA HIS A 27 9.37 -5.23 7.71
C HIS A 27 9.74 -4.86 9.16
N TYR A 28 8.76 -4.50 10.00
CA TYR A 28 8.99 -4.00 11.35
C TYR A 28 9.64 -4.99 12.32
N HIS A 29 9.68 -6.30 12.03
CA HIS A 29 10.18 -7.28 12.98
C HIS A 29 11.59 -7.81 12.72
N ASP A 30 12.21 -7.55 11.54
CA ASP A 30 13.41 -8.29 11.13
C ASP A 30 14.41 -7.51 10.25
N ASP A 31 14.37 -6.18 10.22
CA ASP A 31 15.43 -5.38 9.59
C ASP A 31 16.67 -5.30 10.52
N SER A 32 17.25 -6.46 10.82
CA SER A 32 18.65 -6.50 11.25
C SER A 32 19.52 -6.02 10.09
N SER A 33 20.65 -5.37 10.37
CA SER A 33 21.63 -4.93 9.38
C SER A 33 22.25 -6.06 8.52
N ILE A 34 21.87 -7.31 8.80
CA ILE A 34 22.33 -8.51 8.12
C ILE A 34 21.22 -8.98 7.17
N LEU A 35 21.56 -9.14 5.90
CA LEU A 35 20.67 -9.69 4.87
C LEU A 35 20.30 -11.14 5.22
N THR A 36 19.25 -11.34 6.00
CA THR A 36 18.78 -12.68 6.40
C THR A 36 18.27 -13.44 5.17
N ASN A 37 18.25 -14.78 5.22
CA ASN A 37 17.69 -15.62 4.15
C ASN A 37 16.23 -15.26 3.79
N ILE A 38 15.52 -14.58 4.70
CA ILE A 38 14.18 -14.03 4.52
C ILE A 38 14.19 -12.87 3.51
N LEU A 39 15.15 -11.95 3.60
CA LEU A 39 15.33 -10.85 2.65
C LEU A 39 15.62 -11.36 1.23
N LYS A 40 16.42 -12.43 1.08
CA LYS A 40 16.66 -13.08 -0.22
C LYS A 40 15.38 -13.65 -0.84
N LYS A 41 14.48 -14.24 -0.03
CA LYS A 41 13.17 -14.72 -0.52
C LYS A 41 12.24 -13.58 -0.93
N LYS A 42 12.36 -12.40 -0.29
CA LYS A 42 11.59 -11.20 -0.61
C LYS A 42 12.12 -10.41 -1.82
N GLN A 43 13.31 -10.74 -2.33
CA GLN A 43 13.93 -10.02 -3.45
C GLN A 43 13.03 -9.98 -4.70
N ALA A 44 12.39 -11.10 -5.05
CA ALA A 44 11.46 -11.15 -6.19
C ALA A 44 10.25 -10.22 -5.99
N ILE A 45 9.77 -10.08 -4.75
CA ILE A 45 8.66 -9.17 -4.40
C ILE A 45 9.09 -7.71 -4.58
N PHE A 46 10.28 -7.34 -4.10
CA PHE A 46 10.81 -5.98 -4.32
C PHE A 46 11.06 -5.66 -5.79
N GLN A 47 11.53 -6.64 -6.57
CA GLN A 47 11.69 -6.49 -8.00
C GLN A 47 10.35 -6.26 -8.70
N ALA A 48 9.33 -7.04 -8.35
CA ALA A 48 7.97 -6.86 -8.87
C ALA A 48 7.43 -5.47 -8.51
N GLN A 49 7.54 -5.06 -7.24
CA GLN A 49 7.13 -3.74 -6.77
C GLN A 49 7.83 -2.62 -7.55
N SER A 50 9.15 -2.71 -7.73
CA SER A 50 9.95 -1.74 -8.50
C SER A 50 9.52 -1.65 -9.97
N ALA A 51 9.18 -2.78 -10.59
CA ALA A 51 8.65 -2.81 -11.95
C ALA A 51 7.31 -2.06 -12.05
N TYR A 52 6.39 -2.26 -11.09
CA TYR A 52 5.11 -1.56 -11.07
C TYR A 52 5.25 -0.06 -10.75
N ILE A 53 6.17 0.33 -9.85
CA ILE A 53 6.50 1.75 -9.60
C ILE A 53 7.03 2.41 -10.88
N THR A 54 7.93 1.73 -11.59
CA THR A 54 8.48 2.23 -12.86
C THR A 54 7.39 2.40 -13.92
N LEU A 55 6.48 1.43 -14.02
CA LEU A 55 5.35 1.48 -14.94
C LEU A 55 4.41 2.64 -14.61
N LEU A 56 4.09 2.84 -13.32
CA LEU A 56 3.30 3.97 -12.84
C LEU A 56 3.96 5.30 -13.21
N TRP A 57 5.26 5.45 -12.97
CA TRP A 57 5.99 6.67 -13.30
C TRP A 57 5.97 6.97 -14.82
N LYS A 58 6.20 5.97 -15.65
CA LYS A 58 6.11 6.11 -17.11
C LYS A 58 4.71 6.51 -17.57
N TYR A 59 3.68 5.89 -16.99
CA TYR A 59 2.29 6.24 -17.31
C TYR A 59 1.97 7.68 -16.91
N LEU A 60 2.38 8.10 -15.71
CA LEU A 60 2.14 9.46 -15.22
C LEU A 60 2.82 10.49 -16.13
N THR A 61 4.10 10.30 -16.41
CA THR A 61 4.89 11.25 -17.24
C THR A 61 4.35 11.38 -18.65
N HIS A 62 3.91 10.27 -19.26
CA HIS A 62 3.26 10.27 -20.57
C HIS A 62 1.90 10.98 -20.57
N ARG A 63 1.08 10.82 -19.53
CA ARG A 63 -0.32 11.30 -19.52
C ARG A 63 -0.51 12.70 -18.94
N TYR A 64 0.27 13.08 -17.94
CA TYR A 64 0.08 14.32 -17.17
C TYR A 64 1.23 15.32 -17.31
N GLY A 65 2.30 14.97 -18.04
CA GLY A 65 3.52 15.77 -18.12
C GLY A 65 4.27 15.84 -16.79
N SER A 66 5.47 16.45 -16.79
CA SER A 66 6.38 16.41 -15.65
C SER A 66 5.76 16.95 -14.34
N VAL A 67 5.21 18.17 -14.36
CA VAL A 67 4.67 18.83 -13.17
C VAL A 67 3.44 18.09 -12.61
N GLY A 68 2.54 17.65 -13.48
CA GLY A 68 1.36 16.87 -13.07
C GLY A 68 1.75 15.53 -12.46
N SER A 69 2.73 14.85 -13.05
CA SER A 69 3.24 13.57 -12.56
C SER A 69 3.85 13.68 -11.18
N ILE A 70 4.69 14.69 -10.94
CA ILE A 70 5.31 14.94 -9.63
C ILE A 70 4.22 15.16 -8.58
N ARG A 71 3.22 16.01 -8.88
CA ARG A 71 2.12 16.27 -7.94
C ARG A 71 1.34 15.00 -7.59
N ILE A 72 0.96 14.21 -8.59
CA ILE A 72 0.22 12.96 -8.37
C ILE A 72 1.07 11.96 -7.58
N TYR A 73 2.34 11.80 -7.95
CA TYR A 73 3.25 10.87 -7.28
C TYR A 73 3.47 11.23 -5.81
N LEU A 74 3.66 12.52 -5.49
CA LEU A 74 3.77 12.98 -4.11
C LEU A 74 2.51 12.71 -3.29
N ASN A 75 1.32 12.89 -3.88
CA ASN A 75 0.06 12.56 -3.22
C ASN A 75 -0.05 11.05 -2.93
N LEU A 76 0.34 10.20 -3.88
CA LEU A 76 0.36 8.75 -3.69
C LEU A 76 1.33 8.33 -2.59
N VAL A 77 2.52 8.91 -2.54
CA VAL A 77 3.50 8.69 -1.45
C VAL A 77 2.93 9.15 -0.12
N HIS A 78 2.27 10.30 -0.06
CA HIS A 78 1.65 10.79 1.18
C HIS A 78 0.58 9.84 1.70
N VAL A 79 -0.30 9.34 0.81
CA VAL A 79 -1.30 8.32 1.16
C VAL A 79 -0.63 7.05 1.68
N TYR A 80 0.41 6.58 1.00
CA TYR A 80 1.18 5.41 1.44
C TYR A 80 1.77 5.59 2.84
N MET A 81 2.42 6.72 3.12
CA MET A 81 3.01 7.00 4.43
C MET A 81 1.95 7.02 5.55
N LYS A 82 0.79 7.65 5.30
CA LYS A 82 -0.32 7.60 6.26
C LYS A 82 -0.85 6.19 6.50
N MET A 83 -0.93 5.36 5.46
CA MET A 83 -1.31 3.95 5.61
C MET A 83 -0.28 3.17 6.43
N GLN A 84 1.02 3.45 6.27
CA GLN A 84 2.07 2.84 7.09
C GLN A 84 1.97 3.28 8.55
N GLU A 85 1.70 4.56 8.84
CA GLU A 85 1.48 5.05 10.21
C GLU A 85 0.29 4.35 10.87
N VAL A 86 -0.83 4.21 10.15
CA VAL A 86 -2.00 3.46 10.64
C VAL A 86 -1.66 1.98 10.85
N GLY A 87 -0.99 1.35 9.89
CA GLY A 87 -0.57 -0.05 9.98
C GLY A 87 0.38 -0.30 11.17
N TYR A 88 1.32 0.62 11.40
CA TYR A 88 2.20 0.59 12.55
C TYR A 88 1.45 0.81 13.87
N GLY A 89 0.51 1.75 13.92
CA GLY A 89 -0.36 1.97 15.09
C GLY A 89 -1.16 0.72 15.45
N MET A 90 -1.75 0.06 14.45
CA MET A 90 -2.42 -1.24 14.63
C MET A 90 -1.45 -2.31 15.10
N TYR A 91 -0.26 -2.41 14.50
CA TYR A 91 0.77 -3.37 14.88
C TYR A 91 1.23 -3.19 16.34
N MET A 92 1.48 -1.95 16.78
CA MET A 92 1.89 -1.65 18.15
C MET A 92 0.79 -1.94 19.19
N GLN A 93 -0.48 -1.87 18.80
CA GLN A 93 -1.59 -2.30 19.66
C GLN A 93 -1.71 -3.83 19.73
N LEU A 94 -1.16 -4.54 18.75
CA LEU A 94 -1.17 -6.00 18.63
C LEU A 94 0.16 -6.57 19.15
N THR A 95 0.45 -6.39 20.44
CA THR A 95 1.72 -6.83 21.04
C THR A 95 1.81 -8.33 21.26
N THR A 96 0.68 -9.05 21.32
CA THR A 96 0.68 -10.52 21.39
C THR A 96 -0.28 -11.14 20.39
N GLN A 97 -0.01 -12.39 19.99
CA GLN A 97 -0.86 -13.18 19.09
C GLN A 97 -2.31 -13.34 19.61
N LYS A 98 -2.54 -13.13 20.91
CA LYS A 98 -3.88 -13.12 21.53
C LYS A 98 -4.71 -11.88 21.18
N ASP A 99 -4.07 -10.76 20.85
CA ASP A 99 -4.74 -9.49 20.51
C ASP A 99 -5.17 -9.42 19.03
N LEU A 100 -4.55 -10.26 18.19
CA LEU A 100 -4.88 -10.40 16.76
C LEU A 100 -6.26 -11.01 16.52
N VAL A 101 -6.68 -11.96 17.37
CA VAL A 101 -7.96 -12.68 17.24
C VAL A 101 -9.17 -11.73 17.33
N PRO A 102 -9.32 -10.90 18.39
CA PRO A 102 -10.46 -9.98 18.47
C PRO A 102 -10.42 -8.88 17.40
N THR A 103 -9.23 -8.46 16.97
CA THR A 103 -9.07 -7.47 15.88
C THR A 103 -9.47 -8.04 14.53
N HIS A 104 -9.07 -9.29 14.23
CA HIS A 104 -9.54 -10.03 13.06
C HIS A 104 -11.05 -10.28 13.09
N GLU A 105 -11.63 -10.61 14.25
CA GLU A 105 -13.09 -10.76 14.38
C GLU A 105 -13.83 -9.45 14.15
N THR A 106 -13.30 -8.33 14.64
CA THR A 106 -13.89 -7.00 14.45
C THR A 106 -13.84 -6.60 12.98
N LEU A 107 -12.69 -6.74 12.33
CA LEU A 107 -12.53 -6.47 10.90
C LEU A 107 -13.40 -7.40 10.05
N ARG A 108 -13.45 -8.69 10.40
CA ARG A 108 -14.32 -9.67 9.71
C ARG A 108 -15.77 -9.24 9.81
N LYS A 109 -16.26 -8.91 11.02
CA LYS A 109 -17.64 -8.44 11.24
C LYS A 109 -17.95 -7.20 10.43
N LEU A 110 -17.07 -6.18 10.46
CA LEU A 110 -17.25 -4.94 9.70
C LEU A 110 -17.34 -5.21 8.18
N VAL A 111 -16.45 -6.06 7.65
CA VAL A 111 -16.45 -6.43 6.22
C VAL A 111 -17.68 -7.26 5.85
N THR A 112 -18.13 -8.20 6.68
CA THR A 112 -19.33 -9.00 6.40
C THR A 112 -20.64 -8.26 6.61
N LEU A 113 -20.70 -7.28 7.51
CA LEU A 113 -21.89 -6.44 7.73
C LEU A 113 -22.13 -5.54 6.51
N ASP A 114 -21.08 -4.91 5.99
CA ASP A 114 -21.19 -4.10 4.75
C ASP A 114 -21.63 -4.94 3.52
N ILE A 115 -21.26 -6.22 3.45
CA ILE A 115 -21.65 -7.10 2.33
C ILE A 115 -23.12 -7.52 2.44
N ASN A 116 -23.64 -7.71 3.65
CA ASN A 116 -25.04 -8.10 3.88
C ASN A 116 -26.01 -6.92 3.75
N ASP A 117 -25.57 -5.68 4.01
CA ASP A 117 -26.39 -4.47 3.80
C ASP A 117 -26.42 -4.01 2.32
N MET A 118 -25.62 -4.65 1.45
CA MET A 118 -25.58 -4.40 0.00
C MET A 118 -26.32 -5.47 -0.84
N GLN A 119 -26.96 -6.46 -0.21
CA GLN A 119 -27.85 -7.45 -0.86
C GLN A 119 -29.31 -7.11 -0.62
#